data_AF-A0A1W9RDP9-F1
#
_entry.id   AF-A0A1W9RDP9-F1
#
_cell.length_a   1.000
_cell.length_b   1.000
_cell.length_c   1.000
_cell.angle_alpha   90.00
_cell.angle_beta   90.00
_cell.angle_gamma   90.00
#
_symmetry.space_group_name_H-M   'P 1'
#
loop_
_entity.id
_entity.type
_entity.pdbx_description
1 polymer ?
#
loop_
_entity_poly.entity_id
_entity_poly.type
_entity_poly.pdbx_seq_one_letter_code
_entity_poly.pdbx_strand_id
1 'polypeptide(L)'
;MKSISQETKERIKREIRERLSKEKEVRKIVIFGSFIDSDNPADIDVAIFQDSKESYLTLAMKYRKLTREIAKKIALDIIPIRADARQGVFLNEIESGSVEKALKAIIIEKSLSFKKTHSILELKYMLSNDGINIDLPDEECEFLDSVYLPSKYPIMSVLPEFDPDFNICKNGIEIAKQVISLVEKIVQSED
;
A
#
# COMPACT_ATOMS: atom_id res chain seq x y z
N MET A 1 22.35 -7.27 6.47
CA MET A 1 21.60 -6.04 6.11
C MET A 1 22.11 -4.93 7.01
N LYS A 2 22.53 -3.78 6.47
CA LYS A 2 23.23 -2.74 7.26
C LYS A 2 22.22 -1.95 8.08
N SER A 3 22.39 -1.95 9.41
CA SER A 3 21.62 -1.09 10.32
C SER A 3 21.75 0.38 9.92
N ILE A 4 20.63 1.10 9.86
CA ILE A 4 20.62 2.53 9.54
C ILE A 4 20.74 3.31 10.84
N SER A 5 21.82 4.09 10.98
CA SER A 5 22.03 4.91 12.18
C SER A 5 20.93 5.97 12.34
N GLN A 6 20.64 6.35 13.59
CA GLN A 6 19.64 7.38 13.88
C GLN A 6 19.97 8.72 13.22
N GLU A 7 21.26 9.09 13.15
CA GLU A 7 21.72 10.28 12.43
C GLU A 7 21.39 10.21 10.93
N THR A 8 21.54 9.03 10.32
CA THR A 8 21.17 8.81 8.92
C THR A 8 19.67 8.94 8.73
N LYS A 9 18.85 8.39 9.64
CA LYS A 9 17.39 8.55 9.59
C LYS A 9 16.99 10.02 9.66
N GLU A 10 17.53 10.78 10.60
CA GLU A 10 17.23 12.21 10.75
C GLU A 10 17.65 13.03 9.53
N ARG A 11 18.80 12.69 8.93
CA ARG A 11 19.22 13.33 7.66
C ARG A 11 18.24 13.04 6.53
N ILE A 12 17.76 11.80 6.41
CA ILE A 12 16.77 11.43 5.39
C ILE A 12 15.44 12.15 5.62
N LYS A 13 14.94 12.20 6.86
CA LYS A 13 13.70 12.94 7.20
C LYS A 13 13.80 14.41 6.81
N ARG A 14 14.95 15.03 7.06
CA ARG A 14 15.22 16.43 6.67
C ARG A 14 15.25 16.61 5.16
N GLU A 15 15.92 15.70 4.45
CA GLU A 15 15.99 15.73 2.97
C GLU A 15 14.60 15.58 2.35
N ILE A 16 13.76 14.65 2.84
CA ILE A 16 12.36 14.49 2.41
C ILE A 16 11.60 15.80 2.60
N ARG A 17 11.67 16.39 3.81
CA ARG A 17 10.99 17.64 4.12
C ARG A 17 11.43 18.76 3.19
N GLU A 18 12.72 19.00 3.04
CA GLU A 18 13.28 20.09 2.23
C GLU A 18 12.92 19.98 0.74
N ARG A 19 12.80 18.76 0.22
CA ARG A 19 12.46 18.52 -1.19
C ARG A 19 10.97 18.75 -1.44
N LEU A 20 10.13 18.15 -0.59
CA LEU A 20 8.68 18.13 -0.81
C LEU A 20 7.99 19.42 -0.35
N SER A 21 8.51 20.11 0.67
CA SER A 21 7.89 21.35 1.18
C SER A 21 8.00 22.55 0.23
N LYS A 22 8.73 22.41 -0.88
CA LYS A 22 8.84 23.45 -1.93
C LYS A 22 7.61 23.47 -2.84
N GLU A 23 6.87 22.37 -2.87
CA GLU A 23 5.68 22.24 -3.69
C GLU A 23 4.49 22.91 -3.00
N LYS A 24 3.80 23.79 -3.73
CA LYS A 24 2.77 24.69 -3.17
C LYS A 24 1.54 23.94 -2.68
N GLU A 25 1.27 22.79 -3.28
CA GLU A 25 0.15 21.95 -2.92
C GLU A 25 0.40 21.14 -1.64
N VAL A 26 1.66 20.96 -1.22
CA VAL A 26 1.99 20.12 -0.07
C VAL A 26 1.64 20.85 1.23
N ARG A 27 0.75 20.24 2.02
CA ARG A 27 0.25 20.79 3.29
C ARG A 27 0.86 20.11 4.50
N LYS A 28 1.05 18.79 4.44
CA LYS A 28 1.64 18.00 5.53
C LYS A 28 2.37 16.79 4.96
N ILE A 29 3.50 16.46 5.56
CA ILE A 29 4.26 15.24 5.24
C ILE A 29 4.28 14.40 6.50
N VAL A 30 3.89 13.15 6.38
CA VAL A 30 3.91 12.16 7.47
C VAL A 30 4.77 11.00 7.01
N ILE A 31 5.83 10.73 7.75
CA ILE A 31 6.63 9.52 7.60
C ILE A 31 6.09 8.52 8.62
N PHE A 32 5.86 7.28 8.21
CA PHE A 32 5.33 6.22 9.06
C PHE A 32 5.96 4.87 8.70
N GLY A 33 5.48 3.80 9.32
CA GLY A 33 5.96 2.44 9.07
C GLY A 33 7.28 2.12 9.77
N SER A 34 7.92 1.05 9.30
CA SER A 34 9.08 0.45 9.97
C SER A 34 10.27 1.39 10.12
N PHE A 35 10.37 2.41 9.26
CA PHE A 35 11.45 3.39 9.27
C PHE A 35 11.60 4.17 10.59
N ILE A 36 10.49 4.40 11.31
CA ILE A 36 10.52 5.15 12.58
C ILE A 36 11.24 4.32 13.64
N ASP A 37 10.76 3.09 13.88
CA ASP A 37 11.09 2.33 15.08
C ASP A 37 12.12 1.22 14.85
N SER A 38 12.33 0.76 13.61
CA SER A 38 13.25 -0.35 13.29
C SER A 38 14.68 0.12 13.03
N ASP A 39 15.69 -0.56 13.58
CA ASP A 39 17.10 -0.31 13.28
C ASP A 39 17.51 -0.74 11.85
N ASN A 40 16.70 -1.57 11.19
CA ASN A 40 16.93 -2.04 9.83
C ASN A 40 15.63 -2.01 9.01
N PRO A 41 15.14 -0.80 8.67
CA PRO A 41 13.93 -0.66 7.87
C PRO A 41 14.21 -1.04 6.42
N ALA A 42 13.25 -1.71 5.77
CA ALA A 42 13.37 -2.11 4.37
C ALA A 42 13.06 -0.95 3.41
N ASP A 43 12.14 -0.09 3.83
CA ASP A 43 11.52 0.99 3.08
C ASP A 43 11.19 2.19 3.98
N ILE A 44 10.74 3.27 3.36
CA ILE A 44 10.20 4.45 4.01
C ILE A 44 8.81 4.70 3.44
N ASP A 45 7.79 4.64 4.30
CA ASP A 45 6.44 5.03 3.95
C ASP A 45 6.22 6.52 4.21
N VAL A 46 5.77 7.24 3.18
CA VAL A 46 5.53 8.69 3.25
C VAL A 46 4.15 9.04 2.70
N ALA A 47 3.30 9.57 3.57
CA ALA A 47 2.03 10.19 3.22
C ALA A 47 2.22 11.69 3.01
N ILE A 48 1.77 12.21 1.87
CA ILE A 48 1.85 13.63 1.52
C ILE A 48 0.44 14.17 1.40
N PHE A 49 -0.02 14.89 2.42
CA PHE A 49 -1.29 15.60 2.37
C PHE A 49 -1.14 16.84 1.49
N GLN A 50 -2.00 16.96 0.49
CA GLN A 50 -1.92 17.99 -0.54
C GLN A 50 -3.31 18.46 -1.01
N ASP A 51 -3.38 19.61 -1.67
CA ASP A 51 -4.64 20.20 -2.18
C ASP A 51 -4.63 20.53 -3.68
N SER A 52 -3.71 19.93 -4.43
CA SER A 52 -3.70 19.97 -5.88
C SER A 52 -4.91 19.23 -6.46
N LYS A 53 -5.34 19.71 -7.63
CA LYS A 53 -6.34 19.06 -8.48
C LYS A 53 -5.73 18.06 -9.46
N GLU A 54 -4.40 17.93 -9.47
CA GLU A 54 -3.70 16.94 -10.28
C GLU A 54 -4.04 15.51 -9.83
N SER A 55 -3.94 14.56 -10.75
CA SER A 55 -4.23 13.15 -10.46
C SER A 55 -3.22 12.56 -9.47
N TYR A 56 -3.64 11.54 -8.71
CA TYR A 56 -2.80 10.83 -7.74
C TYR A 56 -1.45 10.43 -8.35
N LEU A 57 -1.47 9.76 -9.51
CA LEU A 57 -0.26 9.29 -10.17
C LEU A 57 0.69 10.44 -10.52
N THR A 58 0.16 11.54 -11.07
CA THR A 58 0.98 12.70 -11.47
C THR A 58 1.74 13.23 -10.27
N LEU A 59 1.05 13.37 -9.14
CA LEU A 59 1.64 13.80 -7.87
C LEU A 59 2.61 12.76 -7.32
N ALA A 60 2.27 11.46 -7.34
CA ALA A 60 3.13 10.40 -6.88
C ALA A 60 4.43 10.33 -7.70
N MET A 61 4.36 10.49 -9.02
CA MET A 61 5.52 10.55 -9.91
C MET A 61 6.34 11.83 -9.69
N LYS A 62 5.67 12.98 -9.53
CA LYS A 62 6.32 14.25 -9.21
C LYS A 62 7.12 14.14 -7.92
N TYR A 63 6.51 13.63 -6.85
CA TYR A 63 7.18 13.48 -5.56
C TYR A 63 8.29 12.43 -5.61
N ARG A 64 8.09 11.28 -6.27
CA ARG A 64 9.17 10.29 -6.51
C ARG A 64 10.34 10.89 -7.29
N LYS A 65 10.09 11.77 -8.25
CA LYS A 65 11.14 12.48 -8.98
C LYS A 65 11.91 13.44 -8.06
N LEU A 66 11.22 14.16 -7.18
CA LEU A 66 11.83 15.09 -6.22
C LEU A 66 12.67 14.37 -5.16
N THR A 67 12.29 13.14 -4.80
CA THR A 67 12.96 12.33 -3.78
C THR A 67 13.86 11.22 -4.35
N ARG A 68 14.15 11.25 -5.66
CA ARG A 68 14.93 10.20 -6.36
C ARG A 68 16.29 9.92 -5.72
N GLU A 69 16.98 10.94 -5.20
CA GLU A 69 18.28 10.76 -4.54
C GLU A 69 18.17 10.01 -3.20
N ILE A 70 16.99 10.05 -2.57
CA ILE A 70 16.67 9.31 -1.35
C ILE A 70 16.34 7.86 -1.71
N ALA A 71 15.56 7.65 -2.78
CA ALA A 71 15.19 6.33 -3.28
C ALA A 71 16.41 5.46 -3.70
N LYS A 72 17.55 6.09 -4.03
CA LYS A 72 18.82 5.38 -4.29
C LYS A 72 19.44 4.77 -3.02
N LYS A 73 19.09 5.27 -1.84
CA LYS A 73 19.64 4.85 -0.54
C LYS A 73 18.77 3.80 0.13
N ILE A 74 17.45 3.95 0.03
CA ILE A 74 16.42 3.09 0.62
C ILE A 74 15.14 3.22 -0.19
N ALA A 75 14.37 2.12 -0.32
CA ALA A 75 13.08 2.16 -0.99
C ALA A 75 12.16 3.21 -0.33
N LEU A 76 11.40 3.93 -1.15
CA LEU A 76 10.59 5.06 -0.71
C LEU A 76 9.21 4.98 -1.35
N ASP A 77 8.22 4.69 -0.53
CA ASP A 77 6.83 4.52 -0.92
C ASP A 77 6.07 5.81 -0.58
N ILE A 78 5.66 6.53 -1.63
CA ILE A 78 5.02 7.85 -1.50
C ILE A 78 3.55 7.73 -1.87
N ILE A 79 2.70 8.22 -0.96
CA ILE A 79 1.24 8.21 -1.08
C ILE A 79 0.75 9.67 -0.99
N PRO A 80 0.41 10.31 -2.13
CA PRO A 80 -0.32 11.57 -2.14
C PRO A 80 -1.74 11.39 -1.57
N ILE A 81 -2.10 12.22 -0.60
CA ILE A 81 -3.42 12.24 0.02
C ILE A 81 -4.05 13.61 -0.23
N ARG A 82 -5.17 13.65 -0.93
CA ARG A 82 -5.94 14.89 -1.09
C ARG A 82 -6.59 15.26 0.24
N ALA A 83 -6.39 16.49 0.70
CA ALA A 83 -7.01 17.00 1.93
C ALA A 83 -8.55 17.03 1.83
N ASP A 84 -9.08 17.13 0.61
CA ASP A 84 -10.51 17.12 0.28
C ASP A 84 -11.00 15.77 -0.26
N ALA A 85 -10.13 14.76 -0.41
CA ALA A 85 -10.59 13.43 -0.77
C ALA A 85 -11.50 12.94 0.34
N ARG A 86 -12.78 12.80 0.01
CA ARG A 86 -13.70 11.96 0.79
C ARG A 86 -12.96 10.65 1.05
N GLN A 87 -12.87 10.28 2.33
CA GLN A 87 -12.14 9.18 2.98
C GLN A 87 -11.76 7.92 2.15
N GLY A 88 -12.39 7.61 1.00
CA GLY A 88 -12.27 6.37 0.26
C GLY A 88 -10.96 6.09 -0.48
N VAL A 89 -10.34 7.05 -1.19
CA VAL A 89 -9.20 6.75 -2.09
C VAL A 89 -7.95 6.28 -1.31
N PHE A 90 -7.69 6.90 -0.16
CA PHE A 90 -6.58 6.54 0.74
C PHE A 90 -6.83 5.24 1.52
N LEU A 91 -8.09 4.97 1.88
CA LEU A 91 -8.45 3.71 2.55
C LEU A 91 -8.26 2.52 1.61
N ASN A 92 -8.64 2.64 0.33
CA ASN A 92 -8.48 1.56 -0.64
C ASN A 92 -7.04 1.08 -0.82
N GLU A 93 -6.06 2.00 -0.90
CA GLU A 93 -4.65 1.60 -1.07
C GLU A 93 -4.08 0.94 0.19
N ILE A 94 -4.51 1.39 1.37
CA ILE A 94 -4.16 0.75 2.65
C ILE A 94 -4.82 -0.62 2.75
N GLU A 95 -6.06 -0.74 2.31
CA GLU A 95 -6.90 -1.93 2.49
C GLU A 95 -6.66 -3.01 1.44
N SER A 96 -6.41 -2.69 0.17
CA SER A 96 -5.95 -3.68 -0.81
C SER A 96 -4.62 -4.28 -0.37
N GLY A 97 -3.72 -3.44 0.15
CA GLY A 97 -2.50 -3.87 0.82
C GLY A 97 -2.74 -4.60 2.14
N SER A 98 -3.94 -4.51 2.74
CA SER A 98 -4.34 -5.24 3.94
C SER A 98 -4.90 -6.62 3.60
N VAL A 99 -5.68 -6.75 2.52
CA VAL A 99 -6.16 -8.04 2.00
C VAL A 99 -4.99 -8.92 1.57
N GLU A 100 -4.06 -8.37 0.77
CA GLU A 100 -2.84 -9.09 0.36
C GLU A 100 -2.05 -9.60 1.57
N LYS A 101 -1.84 -8.73 2.57
CA LYS A 101 -1.10 -9.08 3.79
C LYS A 101 -1.85 -10.10 4.65
N ALA A 102 -3.16 -9.98 4.78
CA ALA A 102 -3.97 -10.89 5.58
C ALA A 102 -3.96 -12.31 4.99
N LEU A 103 -4.09 -12.46 3.67
CA LEU A 103 -3.97 -13.76 3.02
C LEU A 103 -2.55 -14.34 3.17
N LYS A 104 -1.51 -13.52 3.03
CA LYS A 104 -0.12 -13.94 3.28
C LYS A 104 0.13 -14.35 4.73
N ALA A 105 -0.56 -13.74 5.69
CA ALA A 105 -0.46 -14.13 7.10
C ALA A 105 -0.93 -15.59 7.28
N ILE A 106 -2.03 -15.99 6.65
CA ILE A 106 -2.50 -17.40 6.68
C ILE A 106 -1.45 -18.35 6.08
N ILE A 107 -0.88 -18.00 4.93
CA ILE A 107 0.16 -18.81 4.27
C ILE A 107 1.35 -19.03 5.20
N ILE A 108 1.78 -17.97 5.91
CA ILE A 108 2.89 -18.05 6.87
C ILE A 108 2.51 -18.88 8.09
N GLU A 109 1.35 -18.61 8.69
CA GLU A 109 0.86 -19.30 9.89
C GLU A 109 0.75 -20.82 9.66
N LYS A 110 0.21 -21.22 8.52
CA LYS A 110 0.05 -22.62 8.13
C LYS A 110 1.32 -23.23 7.52
N SER A 111 2.45 -22.51 7.55
CA SER A 111 3.75 -22.95 7.05
C SER A 111 3.71 -23.43 5.58
N LEU A 112 2.85 -22.80 4.77
CA LEU A 112 2.65 -23.14 3.36
C LEU A 112 3.76 -22.54 2.48
N SER A 113 3.94 -23.12 1.29
CA SER A 113 5.00 -22.66 0.38
C SER A 113 4.70 -21.25 -0.17
N PHE A 114 5.58 -20.29 0.15
CA PHE A 114 5.39 -18.89 -0.21
C PHE A 114 5.90 -18.59 -1.63
N LYS A 115 5.03 -18.07 -2.50
CA LYS A 115 5.41 -17.47 -3.78
C LYS A 115 5.36 -15.94 -3.69
N LYS A 116 6.33 -15.26 -4.32
CA LYS A 116 6.31 -13.79 -4.44
C LYS A 116 5.26 -13.39 -5.48
N THR A 117 4.02 -13.26 -5.05
CA THR A 117 2.92 -12.69 -5.84
C THR A 117 2.26 -11.53 -5.10
N HIS A 118 1.61 -10.67 -5.87
CA HIS A 118 0.79 -9.55 -5.42
C HIS A 118 -0.67 -9.72 -5.83
N SER A 119 -1.01 -10.79 -6.57
CA SER A 119 -2.39 -11.08 -6.95
C SER A 119 -3.13 -11.74 -5.81
N ILE A 120 -4.23 -11.13 -5.39
CA ILE A 120 -5.17 -11.63 -4.39
C ILE A 120 -5.82 -12.91 -4.90
N LEU A 121 -6.15 -12.97 -6.20
CA LEU A 121 -6.71 -14.18 -6.82
C LEU A 121 -5.72 -15.37 -6.75
N GLU A 122 -4.45 -15.13 -7.06
CA GLU A 122 -3.41 -16.17 -6.93
C GLU A 122 -3.23 -16.62 -5.48
N LEU A 123 -3.20 -15.68 -4.52
CA LEU A 123 -3.10 -16.00 -3.10
C LEU A 123 -4.29 -16.84 -2.61
N LYS A 124 -5.51 -16.51 -3.06
CA LYS A 124 -6.72 -17.29 -2.78
C LYS A 124 -6.57 -18.72 -3.28
N TYR A 125 -6.20 -18.92 -4.55
CA TYR A 125 -6.06 -20.28 -5.10
C TYR A 125 -4.94 -21.08 -4.43
N MET A 126 -3.84 -20.42 -4.03
CA MET A 126 -2.81 -21.09 -3.24
C MET A 126 -3.39 -21.65 -1.92
N LEU A 127 -4.14 -20.84 -1.19
CA LEU A 127 -4.80 -21.28 0.04
C LEU A 127 -5.81 -22.41 -0.21
N SER A 128 -6.62 -22.30 -1.28
CA SER A 128 -7.58 -23.35 -1.66
C SER A 128 -6.91 -24.69 -1.99
N ASN A 129 -5.76 -24.67 -2.67
CA ASN A 129 -5.00 -25.88 -3.00
C ASN A 129 -4.49 -26.62 -1.75
N ASP A 130 -4.23 -25.87 -0.67
CA ASP A 130 -3.83 -26.40 0.64
C ASP A 130 -5.03 -26.65 1.58
N GLY A 131 -6.26 -26.66 1.04
CA GLY A 131 -7.49 -27.00 1.76
C GLY A 131 -8.10 -25.85 2.58
N ILE A 132 -7.57 -24.63 2.46
CA ILE A 132 -8.07 -23.44 3.16
C ILE A 132 -8.97 -22.67 2.20
N ASN A 133 -10.28 -22.80 2.39
CA ASN A 133 -11.23 -22.08 1.55
C ASN A 133 -11.49 -20.67 2.08
N ILE A 134 -11.15 -19.67 1.27
CA ILE A 134 -11.47 -18.27 1.53
C ILE A 134 -12.76 -17.94 0.79
N ASP A 135 -13.82 -17.61 1.54
CA ASP A 135 -15.12 -17.22 1.02
C ASP A 135 -15.08 -15.78 0.48
N LEU A 136 -14.31 -15.61 -0.60
CA LEU A 136 -14.13 -14.37 -1.33
C LEU A 136 -14.34 -14.67 -2.82
N PRO A 137 -15.38 -14.17 -3.49
CA PRO A 137 -15.64 -14.42 -4.91
C PRO A 137 -14.45 -14.06 -5.81
N ASP A 138 -14.26 -14.79 -6.90
CA ASP A 138 -13.16 -14.51 -7.85
C ASP A 138 -13.28 -13.10 -8.44
N GLU A 139 -14.51 -12.64 -8.69
CA GLU A 139 -14.83 -11.28 -9.16
C GLU A 139 -14.34 -10.19 -8.19
N GLU A 140 -14.39 -10.45 -6.88
CA GLU A 140 -13.91 -9.51 -5.85
C GLU A 140 -12.38 -9.52 -5.75
N CYS A 141 -11.75 -10.69 -5.93
CA CYS A 141 -10.30 -10.79 -6.06
C CYS A 141 -9.79 -10.00 -7.28
N GLU A 142 -10.43 -10.20 -8.44
CA GLU A 142 -10.10 -9.49 -9.69
C GLU A 142 -10.32 -7.99 -9.54
N PHE A 143 -11.41 -7.57 -8.87
CA PHE A 143 -11.66 -6.18 -8.53
C PHE A 143 -10.49 -5.59 -7.72
N LEU A 144 -10.09 -6.22 -6.61
CA LEU A 144 -9.01 -5.71 -5.78
C LEU A 144 -7.65 -5.69 -6.51
N ASP A 145 -7.35 -6.71 -7.30
CA ASP A 145 -6.14 -6.75 -8.14
C ASP A 145 -6.13 -5.63 -9.19
N SER A 146 -7.29 -5.33 -9.78
CA SER A 146 -7.49 -4.24 -10.75
C SER A 146 -7.42 -2.85 -10.12
N VAL A 147 -7.69 -2.71 -8.81
CA VAL A 147 -7.48 -1.46 -8.08
C VAL A 147 -6.01 -1.31 -7.68
N TYR A 148 -5.32 -2.40 -7.31
CA TYR A 148 -3.98 -2.37 -6.74
C TYR A 148 -2.85 -2.14 -7.76
N LEU A 149 -2.91 -2.78 -8.93
CA LEU A 149 -1.84 -2.69 -9.93
C LEU A 149 -1.78 -1.31 -10.63
N PRO A 150 -2.90 -0.73 -11.10
CA PRO A 150 -2.91 0.58 -11.75
C PRO A 150 -2.67 1.75 -10.76
N SER A 151 -3.05 1.60 -9.49
CA SER A 151 -2.77 2.60 -8.44
C SER A 151 -1.28 2.62 -8.03
N LYS A 152 -0.62 1.45 -8.00
CA LYS A 152 0.79 1.32 -7.60
C LYS A 152 1.79 1.44 -8.75
N TYR A 153 1.49 0.90 -9.95
CA TYR A 153 2.35 0.90 -11.14
C TYR A 153 1.54 0.92 -12.46
N PRO A 154 1.18 2.09 -13.00
CA PRO A 154 0.52 2.17 -14.30
C PRO A 154 1.46 1.68 -15.40
N ILE A 155 1.00 0.70 -16.18
CA ILE A 155 1.74 0.09 -17.28
C ILE A 155 1.70 1.03 -18.48
N MET A 156 2.88 1.53 -18.86
CA MET A 156 3.11 2.49 -19.96
C MET A 156 2.42 3.84 -19.75
N SER A 157 2.90 4.86 -20.47
CA SER A 157 2.56 6.28 -20.38
C SER A 157 1.09 6.65 -20.66
N VAL A 158 0.17 5.69 -20.59
CA VAL A 158 -1.27 5.85 -20.68
C VAL A 158 -1.82 5.75 -19.27
N LEU A 159 -2.37 6.85 -18.77
CA LEU A 159 -3.08 6.89 -17.50
C LEU A 159 -4.18 5.82 -17.52
N PRO A 160 -4.31 4.97 -16.50
CA PRO A 160 -5.61 4.40 -16.19
C PRO A 160 -6.51 5.58 -15.86
N GLU A 161 -7.59 5.78 -16.63
CA GLU A 161 -8.69 6.68 -16.24
C GLU A 161 -9.49 6.09 -15.06
N PHE A 162 -8.80 5.61 -14.04
CA PHE A 162 -9.43 4.97 -12.90
C PHE A 162 -9.15 5.81 -11.65
N ASP A 163 -10.01 6.80 -11.44
CA ASP A 163 -10.19 7.45 -10.14
C ASP A 163 -11.33 6.71 -9.43
N PRO A 164 -11.06 5.83 -8.47
CA PRO A 164 -12.09 5.03 -7.82
C PRO A 164 -13.10 5.95 -7.13
N ASP A 165 -14.36 5.85 -7.52
CA ASP A 165 -15.44 6.63 -6.92
C ASP A 165 -15.76 6.17 -5.49
N PHE A 166 -16.68 6.88 -4.82
CA PHE A 166 -17.08 6.55 -3.46
C PHE A 166 -17.63 5.12 -3.32
N ASN A 167 -18.38 4.62 -4.31
CA ASN A 167 -18.97 3.29 -4.26
C ASN A 167 -17.91 2.21 -4.43
N ILE A 168 -16.97 2.42 -5.35
CA ILE A 168 -15.79 1.57 -5.54
C ILE A 168 -14.99 1.50 -4.24
N CYS A 169 -14.79 2.64 -3.56
CA CYS A 169 -14.09 2.65 -2.28
C CYS A 169 -14.87 1.94 -1.17
N LYS A 170 -16.17 2.20 -1.07
CA LYS A 170 -17.02 1.53 -0.09
C LYS A 170 -17.00 0.02 -0.27
N ASN A 171 -17.04 -0.45 -1.53
CA ASN A 171 -16.97 -1.87 -1.85
C ASN A 171 -15.62 -2.47 -1.42
N GLY A 172 -14.50 -1.81 -1.74
CA GLY A 172 -13.17 -2.24 -1.29
C GLY A 172 -13.05 -2.39 0.23
N ILE A 173 -13.60 -1.42 0.97
CA ILE A 173 -13.65 -1.45 2.45
C ILE A 173 -14.46 -2.63 2.97
N GLU A 174 -15.63 -2.90 2.38
CA GLU A 174 -16.50 -3.99 2.81
C GLU A 174 -15.82 -5.35 2.59
N ILE A 175 -15.20 -5.55 1.42
CA ILE A 175 -14.44 -6.76 1.09
C ILE A 175 -13.25 -6.93 2.06
N ALA A 176 -12.46 -5.87 2.28
CA ALA A 176 -11.30 -5.95 3.15
C ALA A 176 -11.66 -6.33 4.60
N LYS A 177 -12.74 -5.77 5.13
CA LYS A 177 -13.25 -6.12 6.47
C LYS A 177 -13.70 -7.57 6.57
N GLN A 178 -14.38 -8.07 5.53
CA GLN A 178 -14.81 -9.46 5.48
C GLN A 178 -13.61 -10.40 5.50
N VAL A 179 -12.59 -10.14 4.66
CA VAL A 179 -11.38 -10.97 4.61
C VAL A 179 -10.62 -10.93 5.94
N ILE A 180 -10.44 -9.76 6.55
CA ILE A 180 -9.74 -9.65 7.85
C ILE A 180 -10.49 -10.45 8.93
N SER A 181 -11.81 -10.30 9.03
CA SER A 181 -12.61 -11.05 10.01
C SER A 181 -12.55 -12.56 9.77
N LEU A 182 -12.49 -13.00 8.51
CA LEU A 182 -12.32 -14.41 8.17
C LEU A 182 -10.93 -14.92 8.59
N VAL A 183 -9.87 -14.17 8.28
CA VAL A 183 -8.50 -14.51 8.65
C VAL A 183 -8.37 -14.63 10.16
N GLU A 184 -8.92 -13.68 10.92
CA GLU A 184 -8.94 -13.73 12.38
C GLU A 184 -9.59 -15.03 12.89
N LYS A 185 -10.72 -15.44 12.31
CA LYS A 185 -11.38 -16.71 12.67
C LYS A 185 -10.49 -17.91 12.36
N ILE A 186 -9.87 -17.97 11.18
CA ILE A 186 -9.02 -19.09 10.76
C ILE A 186 -7.79 -19.21 11.67
N VAL A 187 -7.18 -18.09 12.04
CA VAL A 187 -6.03 -18.03 12.94
C VAL A 187 -6.43 -18.36 14.39
N GLN A 188 -7.63 -17.96 14.83
CA GLN A 188 -8.13 -18.24 16.19
C GLN A 188 -8.79 -19.61 16.35
N SER A 189 -9.14 -20.30 15.26
CA SER A 189 -9.83 -21.60 15.29
C SER A 189 -8.93 -22.80 15.61
N GLU A 190 -7.72 -22.57 16.12
CA GLU A 190 -6.85 -23.60 16.70
C GLU A 190 -6.61 -23.34 18.19
N ASP A 191 -7.55 -23.83 19.00
CA ASP A 191 -7.33 -24.43 20.32
C ASP A 191 -8.00 -25.82 20.34
#